data_AF-A0A967WKK1-F1
#
_entry.id   AF-A0A967WKK1-F1
#
_cell.length_a   1.000
_cell.length_b   1.000
_cell.length_c   1.000
_cell.angle_alpha   90.00
_cell.angle_beta   90.00
_cell.angle_gamma   90.00
#
_symmetry.space_group_name_H-M   'P 1'
#
loop_
_entity.id
_entity.type
_entity.pdbx_description
1 polymer ?
#
loop_
_entity_poly.entity_id
_entity_poly.type
_entity_poly.pdbx_seq_one_letter_code
_entity_poly.pdbx_strand_id
1 'polypeptide(L)' 'VNEDERANLCIECGECLEKCPQQIEIPDWLAKVHEILCQEE' A
#
# COMPACT_ATOMS: atom_id res chain seq x y z
N VAL A 1 7.31 -0.59 -14.51
CA VAL A 1 6.49 -0.42 -13.29
C VAL A 1 5.32 0.42 -13.70
N ASN A 2 4.09 0.00 -13.41
CA ASN A 2 2.92 0.84 -13.67
C ASN A 2 2.87 1.94 -12.61
N GLU A 3 2.77 3.20 -13.03
CA GLU A 3 2.68 4.32 -12.08
C GLU A 3 1.36 4.31 -11.31
N ASP A 4 0.30 3.75 -11.90
CA ASP A 4 -1.04 3.69 -11.32
C ASP A 4 -1.16 2.67 -10.17
N GLU A 5 -0.15 1.82 -9.96
CA GLU A 5 -0.15 0.75 -8.96
C GLU A 5 0.78 1.05 -7.77
N ARG A 6 1.23 2.30 -7.62
CA ARG A 6 2.16 2.69 -6.54
C ARG A 6 1.46 2.78 -5.18
N ALA A 7 2.23 2.56 -4.12
CA ALA A 7 1.74 2.59 -2.73
C ALA A 7 1.08 3.93 -2.33
N ASN A 8 1.55 5.05 -2.89
CA ASN A 8 0.99 6.39 -2.65
C ASN A 8 -0.41 6.59 -3.25
N LEU A 9 -0.88 5.67 -4.11
CA LEU A 9 -2.21 5.67 -4.69
C LEU A 9 -3.19 4.76 -3.93
N CYS A 10 -2.73 4.12 -2.84
CA CYS A 10 -3.62 3.33 -2.00
C CYS A 10 -4.71 4.23 -1.38
N ILE A 11 -5.97 3.88 -1.58
CA ILE A 11 -7.14 4.57 -1.01
C ILE A 11 -7.75 3.81 0.18
N GLU A 12 -7.00 2.86 0.75
CA GLU A 12 -7.42 2.08 1.91
C GLU A 12 -8.75 1.33 1.72
N CYS A 13 -9.01 0.83 0.50
CA CYS A 13 -10.28 0.15 0.17
C CYS A 13 -10.47 -1.21 0.87
N GLY A 14 -9.39 -1.83 1.37
CA GLY A 14 -9.44 -3.10 2.11
C GLY A 14 -9.61 -4.37 1.25
N GLU A 15 -9.80 -4.28 -0.07
CA GLU A 15 -9.98 -5.46 -0.94
C GLU A 15 -8.80 -6.46 -0.89
N CYS A 16 -7.60 -5.97 -0.60
CA CYS A 16 -6.42 -6.79 -0.46
C CYS A 16 -6.46 -7.68 0.79
N LEU A 17 -7.17 -7.28 1.84
CA LEU A 17 -7.26 -8.02 3.11
C LEU A 17 -8.00 -9.34 2.92
N GLU A 18 -9.14 -9.33 2.22
CA GLU A 18 -9.92 -10.54 1.92
C GLU A 18 -9.18 -11.51 1.00
N LYS A 19 -8.32 -10.97 0.12
CA LYS A 19 -7.55 -11.76 -0.84
C LYS A 19 -6.26 -12.33 -0.25
N CYS A 20 -5.83 -11.85 0.92
CA CYS A 20 -4.53 -12.17 1.47
C CYS A 20 -4.55 -13.46 2.31
N PRO A 21 -3.97 -14.58 1.82
CA PRO A 21 -3.97 -15.84 2.57
C PRO A 21 -3.10 -15.79 3.83
N GLN A 22 -2.20 -14.81 3.93
CA GLN A 22 -1.28 -14.61 5.06
C GLN A 22 -1.83 -13.63 6.09
N GLN A 23 -3.01 -13.06 5.87
CA GLN A 23 -3.67 -12.13 6.80
C GLN A 23 -2.77 -10.98 7.26
N ILE A 24 -2.02 -10.38 6.31
CA ILE A 24 -1.21 -9.20 6.59
C ILE A 24 -2.02 -7.93 6.39
N GLU A 25 -1.76 -6.93 7.25
CA GLU A 25 -2.35 -5.58 7.18
C GLU A 25 -1.72 -4.77 6.05
N ILE A 26 -2.03 -5.13 4.80
CA ILE A 26 -1.42 -4.53 3.59
C ILE A 26 -1.57 -3.00 3.54
N PRO A 27 -2.75 -2.39 3.81
CA PRO A 27 -2.91 -0.93 3.78
C PRO A 27 -1.94 -0.23 4.73
N ASP A 28 -1.80 -0.73 5.95
CA ASP A 28 -0.87 -0.18 6.95
C ASP A 28 0.58 -0.22 6.49
N TRP A 29 0.99 -1.32 5.84
CA TRP A 29 2.33 -1.44 5.29
C TRP A 29 2.56 -0.51 4.09
N LEU A 30 1.56 -0.35 3.22
CA LEU A 30 1.66 0.58 2.09
C LEU A 30 1.81 2.03 2.58
N ALA A 31 1.08 2.43 3.63
CA ALA A 31 1.22 3.75 4.26
C ALA A 31 2.64 3.96 4.82
N LYS A 32 3.18 2.98 5.56
CA LYS A 32 4.55 3.04 6.08
C LYS A 32 5.60 3.12 4.97
N VAL A 33 5.42 2.34 3.91
CA VAL A 33 6.33 2.35 2.75
C VAL A 33 6.30 3.70 2.06
N HIS A 34 5.12 4.30 1.90
CA HIS A 34 4.98 5.64 1.36
C HIS A 34 5.73 6.66 2.23
N GLU A 35 5.54 6.64 3.54
CA GLU A 35 6.23 7.54 4.48
C GLU A 35 7.77 7.41 4.41
N ILE A 36 8.29 6.19 4.27
CA ILE A 36 9.73 5.94 4.29
C ILE A 36 10.40 6.19 2.93
N LEU A 37 9.77 5.73 1.84
CA LEU A 37 10.37 5.67 0.50
C LEU A 37 9.95 6.82 -0.42
N CYS A 38 8.81 7.47 -0.17
CA CYS A 38 8.40 8.67 -0.89
C CYS A 38 8.74 9.92 -0.09
N GLN A 39 10.01 10.03 0.36
CA GLN A 39 10.55 11.30 0.85
C GLN A 39 10.35 12.33 -0.26
N GLU A 40 9.43 13.26 -0.06
CA GLU A 40 9.27 14.43 -0.92
C GLU A 40 10.57 15.25 -0.87
N GLU A 41 11.10 15.62 -2.05
CA GLU A 41 12.04 16.74 -2.19
C GLU A 41 11.30 18.07 -2.01
#